data_AF-A0A7U4PBB5-F1
#
_entry.id   AF-A0A7U4PBB5-F1
#
_cell.length_a   1.000
_cell.length_b   1.000
_cell.length_c   1.000
_cell.angle_alpha   90.00
_cell.angle_beta   90.00
_cell.angle_gamma   90.00
#
_symmetry.space_group_name_H-M   'P 1'
#
loop_
_entity.id
_entity.type
_entity.pdbx_description
1 polymer ?
#
loop_
_entity_poly.entity_id
_entity_poly.type
_entity_poly.pdbx_seq_one_letter_code
_entity_poly.pdbx_strand_id
1 'polypeptide(L)'
;MTTEVQLNGVRYAVGKLSAMQQFHVSRRIAPIIPPMIPVLMKFYAELEQADVARDQARANAALAALEGAGDTEAPDDDSPAPEADRSRELLSMVDAIAPVLQPFADALAGLKDEDAEYVFGTCLSVVERWQGPGWAKVWNTIHKTSMFDDIGIDVMLPLVVRVVVANLGPFISGLLTSQASSPAAT
;
A
#
# COMPACT_ATOMS: atom_id res chain seq x y z
N MET A 1 7.80 12.76 -13.32
CA MET A 1 6.40 12.90 -12.88
C MET A 1 6.36 12.82 -11.36
N THR A 2 5.90 13.90 -10.74
CA THR A 2 5.57 13.97 -9.31
C THR A 2 4.25 13.22 -9.12
N THR A 3 4.18 12.30 -8.16
CA THR A 3 2.95 11.53 -7.89
C THR A 3 2.18 12.25 -6.79
N GLU A 4 0.95 12.67 -7.05
CA GLU A 4 0.09 13.26 -6.02
C GLU A 4 -0.75 12.19 -5.31
N VAL A 5 -1.01 12.40 -4.03
CA VAL A 5 -1.85 11.54 -3.18
C VAL A 5 -2.64 12.38 -2.19
N GLN A 6 -3.86 11.97 -1.86
CA GLN A 6 -4.68 12.60 -0.84
C GLN A 6 -4.79 11.69 0.38
N LEU A 7 -4.41 12.21 1.55
CA LEU A 7 -4.48 11.50 2.84
C LEU A 7 -5.15 12.44 3.84
N ASN A 8 -6.14 11.96 4.59
CA ASN A 8 -6.88 12.75 5.58
C ASN A 8 -7.41 14.09 5.02
N GLY A 9 -7.86 14.10 3.76
CA GLY A 9 -8.34 15.30 3.06
C GLY A 9 -7.24 16.27 2.59
N VAL A 10 -5.98 16.04 2.97
CA VAL A 10 -4.83 16.87 2.60
C VAL A 10 -4.13 16.30 1.37
N ARG A 11 -3.72 17.18 0.45
CA ARG A 11 -2.96 16.80 -0.75
C ARG A 11 -1.47 16.80 -0.48
N TYR A 12 -0.81 15.75 -0.95
CA TYR A 12 0.63 15.55 -0.86
C TYR A 12 1.21 15.28 -2.24
N ALA A 13 2.41 15.79 -2.49
CA ALA A 13 3.19 15.55 -3.70
C ALA A 13 4.44 14.73 -3.34
N VAL A 14 4.62 13.62 -4.05
CA VAL A 14 5.77 12.72 -3.92
C VAL A 14 6.82 13.09 -4.96
N GLY A 15 7.95 13.59 -4.49
CA GLY A 15 9.11 13.93 -5.30
C GLY A 15 9.98 12.73 -5.70
N LYS A 16 11.11 13.05 -6.34
CA LYS A 16 12.08 12.06 -6.82
C LYS A 16 13.30 11.98 -5.91
N LEU A 17 13.66 10.77 -5.54
CA LEU A 17 14.93 10.46 -4.89
C LEU A 17 16.06 10.50 -5.93
N SER A 18 17.23 11.01 -5.55
CA SER A 18 18.45 10.86 -6.35
C SER A 18 18.86 9.39 -6.48
N ALA A 19 19.68 9.06 -7.49
CA ALA A 19 20.13 7.67 -7.70
C ALA A 19 20.84 7.08 -6.47
N MET A 20 21.66 7.88 -5.78
CA MET A 20 22.35 7.43 -4.55
C MET A 20 21.37 7.21 -3.39
N GLN A 21 20.35 8.07 -3.25
CA GLN A 21 19.30 7.86 -2.25
C GLN A 21 18.49 6.60 -2.56
N GLN A 22 18.12 6.38 -3.83
CA GLN A 22 17.43 5.15 -4.24
C GLN A 22 18.27 3.91 -3.90
N PHE A 23 19.57 3.92 -4.20
CA PHE A 23 20.48 2.82 -3.86
C PHE A 23 20.59 2.58 -2.35
N HIS A 24 20.69 3.64 -1.55
CA HIS A 24 20.79 3.51 -0.09
C HIS A 24 19.49 3.06 0.57
N VAL A 25 18.35 3.53 0.08
CA VAL A 25 17.03 3.08 0.55
C VAL A 25 16.82 1.62 0.13
N SER A 26 17.11 1.27 -1.13
CA SER A 26 16.93 -0.10 -1.64
C SER A 26 17.75 -1.12 -0.87
N ARG A 27 19.02 -0.83 -0.57
CA ARG A 27 19.89 -1.70 0.22
C ARG A 27 19.38 -1.94 1.65
N ARG A 28 18.71 -0.95 2.25
CA ARG A 28 18.18 -1.02 3.62
C ARG A 28 16.87 -1.77 3.72
N ILE A 29 16.01 -1.64 2.71
CA ILE A 29 14.74 -2.39 2.67
C ILE A 29 14.92 -3.79 2.09
N ALA A 30 16.02 -4.07 1.37
CA ALA A 30 16.28 -5.36 0.74
C ALA A 30 16.14 -6.58 1.68
N PRO A 31 16.58 -6.56 2.95
CA PRO A 31 16.40 -7.69 3.87
C PRO A 31 14.92 -8.02 4.13
N ILE A 32 14.03 -7.04 4.00
CA ILE A 32 12.58 -7.21 4.21
C ILE A 32 11.91 -7.83 2.96
N ILE A 33 12.53 -7.74 1.78
CA ILE A 33 11.89 -8.19 0.52
C ILE A 33 11.69 -9.72 0.48
N PRO A 34 12.70 -10.59 0.74
CA PRO A 34 12.51 -12.04 0.69
C PRO A 34 11.38 -12.58 1.58
N PRO A 35 11.26 -12.21 2.88
CA PRO A 35 10.14 -12.67 3.70
C PRO A 35 8.78 -12.11 3.25
N MET A 36 8.77 -11.02 2.46
CA MET A 36 7.55 -10.44 1.88
C MET A 36 7.03 -11.13 0.62
N ILE A 37 7.86 -11.90 -0.09
CA ILE A 37 7.45 -12.59 -1.33
C ILE A 37 6.19 -13.47 -1.14
N PRO A 38 6.13 -14.39 -0.16
CA PRO A 38 4.94 -15.23 0.02
C PRO A 38 3.70 -14.38 0.38
N VAL A 39 3.91 -13.28 1.10
CA VAL A 39 2.84 -12.32 1.44
C VAL A 39 2.26 -11.67 0.21
N LEU A 40 3.14 -11.14 -0.63
CA LEU A 40 2.77 -10.48 -1.86
C LEU A 40 2.06 -11.45 -2.82
N MET A 41 2.58 -12.68 -2.95
CA MET A 41 1.98 -13.71 -3.81
C MET A 41 0.60 -14.14 -3.34
N LYS A 42 0.42 -14.40 -2.04
CA LYS A 42 -0.90 -14.77 -1.49
C LYS A 42 -1.89 -13.62 -1.63
N PHE A 43 -1.46 -12.39 -1.37
CA PHE A 43 -2.30 -11.20 -1.55
C PHE A 43 -2.75 -11.03 -3.01
N TYR A 44 -1.86 -11.19 -3.99
CA TYR A 44 -2.25 -11.17 -5.41
C TYR A 44 -3.24 -12.28 -5.77
N ALA A 45 -3.03 -13.50 -5.27
CA ALA A 45 -3.95 -14.61 -5.50
C ALA A 45 -5.34 -14.36 -4.89
N GLU A 46 -5.40 -13.78 -3.68
CA GLU A 46 -6.66 -13.42 -3.02
C GLU A 46 -7.40 -12.29 -3.76
N LEU A 47 -6.67 -11.29 -4.28
CA LEU A 47 -7.25 -10.24 -5.12
C LEU A 47 -7.86 -10.81 -6.41
N GLU A 48 -7.13 -11.69 -7.10
CA GLU A 48 -7.62 -12.36 -8.30
C GLU A 48 -8.86 -13.20 -8.00
N GLN A 49 -8.86 -13.94 -6.89
CA GLN A 49 -10.03 -14.70 -6.44
C GLN A 49 -11.23 -13.80 -6.11
N ALA A 50 -11.01 -12.65 -5.48
CA ALA A 50 -12.07 -11.70 -5.17
C ALA A 50 -12.68 -11.07 -6.43
N ASP A 51 -11.86 -10.75 -7.43
CA ASP A 51 -12.32 -10.23 -8.72
C ASP A 51 -13.13 -11.30 -9.48
N VAL A 52 -12.65 -12.55 -9.51
CA VAL A 52 -13.38 -13.69 -10.08
C VAL A 52 -14.72 -13.91 -9.38
N ALA A 53 -14.75 -13.85 -8.04
CA ALA A 53 -15.98 -14.02 -7.27
C ALA A 53 -16.99 -12.90 -7.56
N ARG A 54 -16.53 -11.65 -7.70
CA ARG A 54 -17.38 -10.51 -8.08
C ARG A 54 -17.95 -10.66 -9.48
N ASP A 55 -17.13 -11.08 -10.45
CA ASP A 55 -17.60 -11.29 -11.83
C ASP A 55 -18.58 -12.45 -11.92
N GLN A 56 -18.33 -13.53 -11.18
CA GLN A 56 -19.26 -14.65 -11.09
C GLN A 56 -20.59 -14.24 -10.42
N ALA A 57 -20.56 -13.43 -9.37
CA ALA A 57 -21.77 -12.89 -8.74
C ALA A 57 -22.58 -12.02 -9.71
N ARG A 58 -21.91 -11.17 -10.49
CA ARG A 58 -22.55 -10.38 -11.57
C ARG A 58 -23.18 -11.26 -12.64
N ALA A 59 -22.48 -12.30 -13.07
CA ALA A 59 -23.00 -13.25 -14.06
C ALA A 59 -24.24 -14.00 -13.56
N ASN A 60 -24.21 -14.47 -12.30
CA ASN A 60 -25.35 -15.14 -11.67
C ASN A 60 -26.56 -14.20 -11.52
N ALA A 61 -26.33 -12.94 -11.12
CA ALA A 61 -27.38 -11.94 -11.03
C ALA A 61 -28.00 -11.61 -12.39
N ALA A 62 -27.18 -11.50 -13.43
CA ALA A 62 -27.65 -11.30 -14.81
C ALA A 62 -28.48 -12.49 -15.31
N LEU A 63 -28.09 -13.72 -14.98
CA LEU A 63 -28.85 -14.93 -15.30
C LEU A 63 -30.20 -14.96 -14.56
N ALA A 64 -30.21 -14.64 -13.26
CA ALA A 64 -31.43 -14.56 -12.46
C ALA A 64 -32.40 -13.49 -12.98
N ALA A 65 -31.90 -12.35 -13.47
CA ALA A 65 -32.71 -11.31 -14.08
C ALA A 65 -33.37 -11.75 -15.41
N LEU A 66 -32.75 -12.68 -16.15
CA LEU A 66 -33.34 -13.27 -17.35
C LEU A 66 -34.41 -14.33 -17.02
N GLU A 67 -34.27 -15.03 -15.90
CA GLU A 67 -35.24 -16.01 -15.40
C GLU A 67 -36.42 -15.34 -14.67
N GLY A 68 -36.22 -14.13 -14.13
CA GLY A 68 -37.20 -13.33 -13.41
C GLY A 68 -37.89 -12.26 -14.26
N ALA A 69 -38.55 -12.65 -15.36
CA ALA A 69 -39.61 -11.82 -15.92
C ALA A 69 -40.90 -12.00 -15.09
N GLY A 70 -40.88 -11.49 -13.86
CA GLY A 70 -41.99 -11.54 -12.92
C GLY A 70 -41.69 -10.68 -11.70
N ASP A 71 -42.22 -9.45 -11.74
CA ASP A 71 -42.40 -8.49 -10.65
C ASP A 71 -41.51 -8.68 -9.42
N THR A 72 -40.39 -7.97 -9.37
CA THR A 72 -39.72 -7.70 -8.10
C THR A 72 -39.34 -6.23 -8.05
N GLU A 73 -39.99 -5.53 -7.12
CA GLU A 73 -39.69 -4.16 -6.72
C GLU A 73 -38.18 -3.98 -6.56
N ALA A 74 -37.64 -2.95 -7.21
CA ALA A 74 -36.24 -2.58 -7.04
C ALA A 74 -35.99 -2.28 -5.56
N PRO A 75 -35.02 -2.93 -4.90
CA PRO A 75 -34.53 -2.40 -3.65
C PRO A 75 -33.83 -1.08 -3.97
N ASP A 76 -34.25 0.00 -3.30
CA ASP A 76 -33.54 1.27 -3.30
C ASP A 76 -32.11 1.06 -2.75
N ASP A 77 -31.16 0.80 -3.66
CA ASP A 77 -29.73 0.65 -3.42
C ASP A 77 -29.05 2.02 -3.28
N ASP A 78 -29.48 2.81 -2.30
CA ASP A 78 -28.80 4.08 -1.98
C ASP A 78 -28.78 4.41 -0.47
N SER A 79 -28.96 3.40 0.39
CA SER A 79 -28.63 3.54 1.81
C SER A 79 -27.16 3.19 2.04
N PRO A 80 -26.32 4.12 2.56
CA PRO A 80 -24.92 3.80 2.86
C PRO A 80 -24.90 2.68 3.90
N ALA A 81 -24.21 1.58 3.58
CA ALA A 81 -24.07 0.45 4.49
C ALA A 81 -23.63 0.91 5.89
N PRO A 82 -24.25 0.39 6.98
CA PRO A 82 -23.94 0.81 8.33
C PRO A 82 -22.46 0.52 8.63
N GLU A 83 -21.74 1.45 9.25
CA GLU A 83 -20.28 1.41 9.50
C GLU A 83 -19.77 0.10 10.14
N ALA A 84 -20.63 -0.65 10.82
CA ALA A 84 -20.36 -1.96 11.38
C ALA A 84 -20.03 -3.03 10.31
N ASP A 85 -20.60 -2.92 9.11
CA ASP A 85 -20.41 -3.87 8.01
C ASP A 85 -19.03 -3.70 7.37
N ARG A 86 -18.61 -2.45 7.11
CA ARG A 86 -17.24 -2.12 6.63
C ARG A 86 -16.17 -2.54 7.62
N SER A 87 -16.46 -2.39 8.92
CA SER A 87 -15.55 -2.81 9.99
C SER A 87 -15.38 -4.33 10.03
N ARG A 88 -16.46 -5.09 9.84
CA ARG A 88 -16.42 -6.56 9.71
C ARG A 88 -15.69 -7.02 8.44
N GLU A 89 -15.92 -6.34 7.33
CA GLU A 89 -15.21 -6.61 6.07
C GLU A 89 -13.70 -6.39 6.23
N LEU A 90 -13.28 -5.25 6.80
CA LEU A 90 -11.88 -4.97 7.12
C LEU A 90 -11.26 -6.00 8.08
N LEU A 91 -11.97 -6.38 9.14
CA LEU A 91 -11.51 -7.41 10.08
C LEU A 91 -11.35 -8.78 9.40
N SER A 92 -12.30 -9.17 8.55
CA SER A 92 -12.21 -10.43 7.79
C SER A 92 -11.05 -10.45 6.82
N MET A 93 -10.74 -9.31 6.18
CA MET A 93 -9.57 -9.16 5.33
C MET A 93 -8.27 -9.27 6.15
N VAL A 94 -8.22 -8.64 7.33
CA VAL A 94 -7.07 -8.73 8.24
C VAL A 94 -6.84 -10.17 8.69
N ASP A 95 -7.88 -10.91 9.08
CA ASP A 95 -7.77 -12.31 9.49
C ASP A 95 -7.28 -13.23 8.36
N ALA A 96 -7.71 -12.97 7.12
CA ALA A 96 -7.25 -13.72 5.94
C ALA A 96 -5.74 -13.56 5.68
N ILE A 97 -5.22 -12.35 5.91
CA ILE A 97 -3.80 -12.01 5.70
C ILE A 97 -2.93 -12.19 6.95
N ALA A 98 -3.50 -12.33 8.15
CA ALA A 98 -2.76 -12.42 9.41
C ALA A 98 -1.67 -13.51 9.46
N PRO A 99 -1.90 -14.76 8.98
CA PRO A 99 -0.85 -15.80 8.96
C PRO A 99 0.33 -15.44 8.06
N VAL A 100 0.09 -14.51 7.13
CA VAL A 100 1.00 -14.07 6.10
C VAL A 100 1.77 -12.82 6.55
N LEU A 101 1.24 -12.11 7.54
CA LEU A 101 1.88 -10.93 8.12
C LEU A 101 2.99 -11.27 9.12
N GLN A 102 3.09 -12.50 9.63
CA GLN A 102 4.12 -12.85 10.62
C GLN A 102 5.56 -12.70 10.08
N PRO A 103 5.93 -13.23 8.89
CA PRO A 103 7.27 -13.00 8.32
C PRO A 103 7.56 -11.53 8.06
N PHE A 104 6.53 -10.74 7.77
CA PHE A 104 6.64 -9.28 7.64
C PHE A 104 6.92 -8.61 8.98
N ALA A 105 6.17 -9.00 10.02
CA ALA A 105 6.37 -8.49 11.39
C ALA A 105 7.77 -8.83 11.90
N ASP A 106 8.25 -10.05 11.66
CA ASP A 106 9.61 -10.48 12.03
C ASP A 106 10.68 -9.69 11.24
N ALA A 107 10.44 -9.43 9.95
CA ALA A 107 11.34 -8.63 9.14
C ALA A 107 11.39 -7.15 9.56
N LEU A 108 10.24 -6.58 9.96
CA LEU A 108 10.16 -5.25 10.54
C LEU A 108 10.85 -5.19 11.91
N ALA A 109 10.68 -6.21 12.75
CA ALA A 109 11.35 -6.32 14.04
C ALA A 109 12.87 -6.46 13.90
N GLY A 110 13.34 -7.08 12.81
CA GLY A 110 14.76 -7.21 12.48
C GLY A 110 15.37 -5.96 11.84
N LEU A 111 14.56 -4.94 11.49
CA LEU A 111 15.08 -3.70 10.92
C LEU A 111 15.74 -2.87 12.02
N LYS A 112 16.99 -2.46 11.78
CA LYS A 112 17.69 -1.59 12.73
C LYS A 112 17.06 -0.21 12.75
N ASP A 113 17.03 0.42 13.92
CA ASP A 113 16.56 1.79 14.10
C ASP A 113 17.25 2.78 13.14
N GLU A 114 18.58 2.64 12.96
CA GLU A 114 19.36 3.48 12.05
C GLU A 114 18.88 3.40 10.59
N ASP A 115 18.45 2.21 10.15
CA ASP A 115 17.99 1.98 8.80
C ASP A 115 16.55 2.45 8.63
N ALA A 116 15.69 2.23 9.63
CA ALA A 116 14.34 2.76 9.68
C ALA A 116 14.35 4.30 9.63
N GLU A 117 15.09 4.96 10.51
CA GLU A 117 15.23 6.42 10.54
C GLU A 117 15.74 6.98 9.22
N TYR A 118 16.75 6.32 8.62
CA TYR A 118 17.29 6.75 7.33
C TYR A 118 16.23 6.67 6.22
N VAL A 119 15.48 5.57 6.15
CA VAL A 119 14.43 5.37 5.16
C VAL A 119 13.32 6.41 5.34
N PHE A 120 12.84 6.61 6.57
CA PHE A 120 11.83 7.62 6.89
C PHE A 120 12.30 9.02 6.49
N GLY A 121 13.45 9.46 7.00
CA GLY A 121 13.94 10.81 6.74
C GLY A 121 14.23 11.06 5.27
N THR A 122 14.81 10.09 4.56
CA THR A 122 15.09 10.21 3.13
C THR A 122 13.80 10.29 2.32
N CYS A 123 12.83 9.42 2.60
CA CYS A 123 11.57 9.39 1.87
C CYS A 123 10.73 10.65 2.14
N LEU A 124 10.58 11.06 3.40
CA LEU A 124 9.78 12.23 3.76
C LEU A 124 10.43 13.55 3.30
N SER A 125 11.76 13.60 3.11
CA SER A 125 12.45 14.80 2.58
C SER A 125 12.02 15.21 1.16
N VAL A 126 11.49 14.26 0.38
CA VAL A 126 10.98 14.53 -0.97
C VAL A 126 9.47 14.68 -1.02
N VAL A 127 8.79 14.70 0.13
CA VAL A 127 7.34 14.89 0.21
C VAL A 127 7.00 16.35 0.52
N GLU A 128 6.02 16.86 -0.21
CA GLU A 128 5.45 18.19 -0.01
C GLU A 128 3.96 18.09 0.29
N ARG A 129 3.47 18.98 1.15
CA ARG A 129 2.06 19.15 1.50
C ARG A 129 1.53 20.43 0.87
N TRP A 130 0.32 20.36 0.31
CA TRP A 130 -0.40 21.54 -0.14
C TRP A 130 -0.94 22.33 1.05
N GLN A 131 -0.65 23.63 1.10
CA GLN A 131 -1.08 24.52 2.18
C GLN A 131 -2.06 25.62 1.74
N GLY A 132 -2.49 25.62 0.48
CA GLY A 132 -3.35 26.67 -0.09
C GLY A 132 -2.59 27.59 -1.04
N PRO A 133 -1.59 28.38 -0.58
CA PRO A 133 -0.82 29.28 -1.45
C PRO A 133 0.37 28.59 -2.12
N GLY A 134 0.71 27.35 -1.70
CA GLY A 134 1.83 26.62 -2.28
C GLY A 134 2.09 25.27 -1.62
N TRP A 135 3.19 24.66 -2.02
CA TRP A 135 3.72 23.41 -1.52
C TRP A 135 4.77 23.66 -0.44
N ALA A 136 4.70 22.93 0.66
CA ALA A 136 5.65 23.02 1.78
C ALA A 136 6.23 21.64 2.10
N LYS A 137 7.53 21.58 2.41
CA LYS A 137 8.19 20.33 2.78
C LYS A 137 7.57 19.76 4.05
N VAL A 138 7.28 18.46 4.02
CA VAL A 138 6.73 17.73 5.18
C VAL A 138 7.81 17.47 6.23
N TRP A 139 9.07 17.34 5.81
CA TRP A 139 10.15 16.89 6.68
C TRP A 139 11.27 17.90 6.83
N ASN A 140 11.74 18.08 8.06
CA ASN A 140 12.98 18.77 8.36
C ASN A 140 14.14 17.78 8.45
N THR A 141 15.09 17.87 7.54
CA THR A 141 16.24 16.96 7.49
C THR A 141 17.26 17.19 8.61
N ILE A 142 17.32 18.39 9.19
CA ILE A 142 18.26 18.74 10.27
C ILE A 142 17.73 18.22 11.61
N HIS A 143 16.47 18.51 11.92
CA HIS A 143 15.83 18.12 13.18
C HIS A 143 15.21 16.72 13.15
N LYS A 144 15.23 16.05 11.99
CA LYS A 144 14.62 14.73 11.76
C LYS A 144 13.19 14.64 12.29
N THR A 145 12.36 15.64 11.98
CA THR A 145 10.97 15.71 12.43
C THR A 145 10.05 16.28 11.36
N SER A 146 8.75 16.04 11.53
CA SER A 146 7.70 16.65 10.72
C SER A 146 7.71 18.17 10.91
N MET A 147 7.42 18.90 9.84
CA MET A 147 7.16 20.34 9.90
C MET A 147 5.72 20.67 10.30
N PHE A 148 4.89 19.65 10.47
CA PHE A 148 3.47 19.78 10.77
C PHE A 148 3.09 18.86 11.93
N ASP A 149 2.47 19.44 12.96
CA ASP A 149 2.10 18.73 14.19
C ASP A 149 0.96 17.73 13.98
N ASP A 150 0.14 17.93 12.95
CA ASP A 150 -0.98 17.03 12.59
C ASP A 150 -0.54 15.80 11.78
N ILE A 151 0.75 15.69 11.42
CA ILE A 151 1.28 14.53 10.70
C ILE A 151 1.85 13.53 11.72
N GLY A 152 1.05 12.51 12.01
CA GLY A 152 1.44 11.34 12.79
C GLY A 152 1.95 10.18 11.94
N ILE A 153 2.24 9.06 12.60
CA ILE A 153 2.71 7.82 11.95
C ILE A 153 1.71 7.27 10.93
N ASP A 154 0.41 7.51 11.17
CA ASP A 154 -0.72 7.16 10.31
C ASP A 154 -0.63 7.84 8.93
N VAL A 155 -0.02 9.03 8.84
CA VAL A 155 0.22 9.73 7.57
C VAL A 155 1.64 9.50 7.07
N MET A 156 2.64 9.48 7.96
CA MET A 156 4.05 9.29 7.56
C MET A 156 4.29 7.96 6.86
N LEU A 157 3.77 6.86 7.42
CA LEU A 157 4.05 5.52 6.90
C LEU A 157 3.47 5.33 5.48
N PRO A 158 2.20 5.69 5.18
CA PRO A 158 1.70 5.66 3.81
C PRO A 158 2.49 6.53 2.83
N LEU A 159 2.96 7.71 3.26
CA LEU A 159 3.79 8.57 2.42
C LEU A 159 5.14 7.90 2.11
N VAL A 160 5.80 7.30 3.11
CA VAL A 160 7.05 6.54 2.91
C VAL A 160 6.83 5.40 1.92
N VAL A 161 5.78 4.60 2.10
CA VAL A 161 5.44 3.50 1.17
C VAL A 161 5.23 4.04 -0.25
N ARG A 162 4.50 5.16 -0.39
CA ARG A 162 4.25 5.78 -1.71
C ARG A 162 5.54 6.26 -2.36
N VAL A 163 6.46 6.84 -1.60
CA VAL A 163 7.79 7.26 -2.09
C VAL A 163 8.59 6.04 -2.55
N VAL A 164 8.63 4.97 -1.75
CA VAL A 164 9.32 3.72 -2.08
C VAL A 164 8.77 3.13 -3.39
N VAL A 165 7.45 2.99 -3.53
CA VAL A 165 6.85 2.46 -4.76
C VAL A 165 7.14 3.35 -5.97
N ALA A 166 6.99 4.67 -5.83
CA ALA A 166 7.17 5.62 -6.93
C ALA A 166 8.64 5.81 -7.37
N ASN A 167 9.61 5.48 -6.52
CA ASN A 167 11.04 5.66 -6.79
C ASN A 167 11.80 4.35 -6.97
N LEU A 168 11.34 3.25 -6.38
CA LEU A 168 12.02 1.94 -6.40
C LEU A 168 11.22 0.85 -7.12
N GLY A 169 10.01 1.15 -7.61
CA GLY A 169 9.15 0.18 -8.30
C GLY A 169 9.86 -0.66 -9.37
N PRO A 170 10.61 -0.06 -10.33
CA PRO A 170 11.36 -0.81 -11.33
C PRO A 170 12.44 -1.73 -10.73
N PHE A 171 13.14 -1.28 -9.70
CA PHE A 171 14.17 -2.05 -9.01
C PHE A 171 13.58 -3.27 -8.28
N ILE A 172 12.50 -3.05 -7.52
CA ILE A 172 11.80 -4.12 -6.78
C ILE A 172 11.21 -5.14 -7.74
N SER A 173 10.59 -4.68 -8.83
CA SER A 173 10.05 -5.57 -9.88
C SER A 173 11.15 -6.42 -10.52
N GLY A 174 12.31 -5.82 -10.77
CA GLY A 174 13.50 -6.54 -11.25
C GLY A 174 13.95 -7.63 -10.28
N LEU A 175 14.08 -7.31 -8.98
CA LEU A 175 14.44 -8.30 -7.95
C LEU A 175 13.43 -9.46 -7.87
N LEU A 176 12.14 -9.15 -7.85
CA LEU A 176 11.08 -10.17 -7.77
C LEU A 176 11.10 -11.09 -9.00
N THR A 177 11.31 -10.52 -10.19
CA THR A 177 11.41 -11.29 -11.44
C THR A 177 12.65 -12.18 -11.46
N SER A 178 13.81 -11.68 -11.00
CA SER A 178 15.05 -12.46 -10.91
C SER A 178 14.95 -13.60 -9.89
N GLN A 179 14.31 -13.38 -8.75
CA GLN A 179 14.09 -14.42 -7.73
C GLN A 179 13.10 -15.48 -8.24
N ALA A 180 12.01 -15.08 -8.91
CA ALA A 180 11.04 -16.00 -9.50
C ALA A 180 11.62 -16.82 -10.66
N SER A 181 12.64 -16.30 -11.35
CA SER A 181 13.32 -16.98 -12.46
C SER A 181 14.46 -17.91 -12.01
N SER A 182 14.71 -18.06 -10.71
CA SER A 182 15.69 -19.04 -10.22
C SER A 182 15.14 -20.45 -10.41
N PRO A 183 15.80 -21.32 -11.22
CA PRO A 183 15.42 -22.72 -11.27
C PRO A 183 15.64 -23.29 -9.87
N ALA A 184 14.63 -23.97 -9.34
CA ALA A 184 14.71 -24.70 -8.09
C ALA A 184 16.05 -25.44 -8.02
N ALA A 185 16.89 -25.07 -7.07
CA ALA A 185 18.11 -25.81 -6.79
C ALA A 185 17.69 -27.24 -6.45
N THR A 186 18.01 -28.16 -7.35
CA THR A 186 17.89 -29.61 -7.18
C THR A 186 18.88 -30.09 -6.13
#